data_AF-A0A928PD96-F1
#
_entry.id   AF-A0A928PD96-F1
#
_cell.length_a   1.000
_cell.length_b   1.000
_cell.length_c   1.000
_cell.angle_alpha   90.00
_cell.angle_beta   90.00
_cell.angle_gamma   90.00
#
_symmetry.space_group_name_H-M   'P 1'
#
loop_
_entity.id
_entity.type
_entity.pdbx_description
1 polymer ?
#
loop_
_entity_poly.entity_id
_entity_poly.type
_entity_poly.pdbx_seq_one_letter_code
_entity_poly.pdbx_strand_id
1 'polypeptide(L)' 'MKYDAVVLDMLWFCHAKIWILPGTEDMTEVYHDYGYHVKASCVGILIGLPVCLLIGLVVQIISWIAP' A
#
# COMPACT_ATOMS: atom_id res chain seq x y z
N MET A 1 3.85 -1.60 6.95
CA MET A 1 3.49 -1.98 5.57
C MET A 1 2.09 -1.48 5.28
N LYS A 2 1.77 -1.03 4.06
CA LYS A 2 0.39 -0.66 3.72
C LYS A 2 -0.51 -1.89 3.79
N TYR A 3 -1.72 -1.73 4.34
CA TYR A 3 -2.63 -2.83 4.64
C TYR A 3 -3.15 -3.53 3.37
N ASP A 4 -3.48 -2.76 2.35
CA ASP A 4 -3.86 -3.22 1.01
C ASP A 4 -2.78 -4.14 0.40
N ALA A 5 -1.51 -3.72 0.45
CA ALA A 5 -0.43 -4.50 -0.14
C ALA A 5 -0.19 -5.87 0.54
N VAL A 6 -0.57 -6.03 1.83
CA VAL A 6 -0.38 -7.30 2.56
C VAL A 6 -1.62 -8.15 2.49
N VAL A 7 -2.77 -7.56 2.79
CA VAL A 7 -4.02 -8.30 2.95
C VAL A 7 -4.70 -8.52 1.61
N LEU A 8 -4.73 -7.50 0.75
CA LEU A 8 -5.38 -7.61 -0.55
C LEU A 8 -4.42 -8.25 -1.55
N ASP A 9 -3.21 -7.71 -1.74
CA ASP A 9 -2.34 -8.20 -2.81
C ASP A 9 -1.73 -9.58 -2.49
N MET A 10 -1.12 -9.75 -1.31
CA MET A 10 -0.39 -11.00 -0.96
C MET A 10 -1.29 -12.11 -0.40
N LEU A 11 -2.30 -11.80 0.41
CA LEU A 11 -3.15 -12.82 1.04
C LEU A 11 -4.40 -13.15 0.22
N TRP A 12 -5.13 -12.14 -0.26
CA TRP A 12 -6.41 -12.36 -0.94
C TRP A 12 -6.24 -12.62 -2.44
N PHE A 13 -5.73 -11.67 -3.21
CA PHE A 13 -5.63 -11.77 -4.67
C PHE A 13 -4.70 -12.89 -5.12
N CYS A 14 -3.59 -13.12 -4.43
CA CYS A 14 -2.70 -14.24 -4.75
C CYS A 14 -3.37 -15.63 -4.60
N HIS A 15 -4.37 -15.78 -3.72
CA HIS A 15 -5.01 -17.08 -3.45
C HIS A 15 -6.39 -17.22 -4.10
N ALA A 16 -7.01 -16.12 -4.54
CA ALA A 16 -8.36 -16.11 -5.08
C ALA A 16 -8.36 -16.06 -6.61
N LYS A 17 -8.53 -17.23 -7.25
CA LYS A 17 -8.62 -17.37 -8.71
C LYS A 17 -9.81 -16.66 -9.36
N ILE A 18 -10.79 -16.23 -8.57
CA ILE A 18 -11.99 -15.52 -9.04
C ILE A 18 -11.68 -14.14 -9.65
N TRP A 19 -10.51 -13.58 -9.33
CA TRP A 19 -10.07 -12.27 -9.83
C TRP A 19 -9.15 -12.36 -11.05
N ILE A 20 -8.84 -13.58 -11.51
CA ILE A 20 -8.03 -13.80 -12.71
C ILE A 20 -8.94 -13.66 -13.93
N LEU A 21 -8.68 -12.66 -14.75
CA LEU A 21 -9.39 -12.47 -16.01
C LEU A 21 -8.94 -13.52 -17.04
N PRO A 22 -9.87 -14.14 -17.79
CA PRO A 22 -9.52 -15.12 -18.80
C PRO A 22 -8.66 -14.47 -19.89
N GLY A 23 -7.51 -15.06 -20.20
CA GLY A 23 -6.51 -14.50 -21.12
C GLY A 23 -5.45 -13.61 -20.46
N THR A 24 -5.45 -13.47 -19.13
CA THR A 24 -4.37 -12.83 -18.36
C THR A 24 -3.76 -13.77 -17.32
N GLU A 25 -3.85 -15.09 -17.54
CA GLU A 25 -3.33 -16.08 -16.58
C GLU A 25 -1.78 -16.06 -16.46
N ASP A 26 -1.09 -15.52 -17.46
CA ASP A 26 0.35 -15.28 -17.48
C ASP A 26 0.80 -14.19 -16.49
N MET A 27 -0.06 -13.20 -16.25
CA MET A 27 0.21 -12.11 -15.31
C MET A 27 0.15 -12.55 -13.84
N THR A 28 -0.43 -13.71 -13.56
CA THR A 28 -0.53 -14.27 -12.20
C THR A 28 0.85 -14.53 -11.60
N GLU A 29 1.82 -14.94 -12.42
CA GLU A 29 3.18 -15.25 -11.99
C GLU A 29 3.93 -13.99 -11.55
N VAL A 30 3.72 -12.88 -12.26
CA VAL A 30 4.24 -11.55 -11.91
C VAL A 30 3.61 -11.03 -10.61
N TYR A 31 2.32 -11.32 -10.41
CA TYR A 31 1.59 -10.92 -9.20
C TYR A 31 2.03 -11.68 -7.94
N HIS A 32 2.61 -12.87 -8.09
CA HIS A 32 3.16 -13.68 -6.99
C HIS A 32 4.60 -13.28 -6.63
N ASP A 33 5.16 -12.21 -7.18
CA ASP A 33 6.42 -11.65 -6.68
C ASP A 33 6.20 -10.89 -5.36
N TYR A 34 6.04 -11.67 -4.30
CA TYR A 34 5.88 -11.20 -2.92
C TYR A 34 7.00 -10.23 -2.49
N GLY A 35 8.22 -10.40 -3.02
CA GLY A 35 9.36 -9.55 -2.70
C GLY A 35 9.19 -8.13 -3.21
N TYR A 36 8.64 -7.98 -4.42
CA TYR A 36 8.34 -6.67 -5.01
C TYR A 36 7.25 -5.92 -4.23
N HIS A 37 6.14 -6.59 -3.90
CA HIS A 37 5.03 -5.98 -3.14
C HIS A 37 5.46 -5.50 -1.75
N VAL A 38 6.26 -6.29 -1.04
CA VAL A 38 6.79 -5.91 0.29
C VAL A 38 7.71 -4.69 0.19
N LYS A 39 8.65 -4.68 -0.77
CA LYS A 39 9.58 -3.55 -0.96
C LYS A 39 8.83 -2.28 -1.35
N ALA A 40 7.93 -2.36 -2.33
CA ALA A 40 7.13 -1.23 -2.78
C ALA A 40 6.25 -0.67 -1.64
N SER A 41 5.67 -1.54 -0.82
CA SER A 41 4.88 -1.15 0.35
C SER A 41 5.70 -0.45 1.43
N CYS A 42 6.94 -0.91 1.69
CA CYS A 42 7.87 -0.24 2.60
C CYS A 42 8.31 1.13 2.09
N VAL A 43 8.63 1.26 0.80
CA VAL A 43 8.97 2.56 0.18
C VAL A 43 7.80 3.53 0.30
N GLY A 44 6.58 3.07 0.04
CA GLY A 44 5.38 3.88 0.15
C GLY A 44 5.15 4.45 1.56
N ILE A 45 5.47 3.68 2.61
CA ILE A 45 5.41 4.18 4.00
C ILE A 45 6.52 5.16 4.29
N LEU A 46 7.74 4.87 3.82
CA LEU A 46 8.89 5.73 4.07
C LEU A 46 8.70 7.13 3.46
N ILE A 47 7.99 7.21 2.34
CA ILE A 47 7.56 8.47 1.71
C ILE A 47 6.33 9.05 2.41
N GLY A 48 5.37 8.22 2.84
CA GLY A 48 4.15 8.67 3.52
C GLY A 48 4.41 9.30 4.89
N LEU A 49 5.35 8.75 5.67
CA LEU A 49 5.71 9.23 7.01
C LEU A 49 6.08 10.72 7.08
N PRO A 50 7.02 11.24 6.25
CA PRO A 50 7.36 12.66 6.28
C PRO A 50 6.17 13.54 5.87
N VAL A 51 5.36 13.11 4.89
CA VAL A 51 4.15 13.85 4.49
C VAL A 51 3.14 13.90 5.63
N CYS A 52 2.88 12.78 6.30
CA CYS A 52 1.99 12.72 7.47
C CYS A 52 2.50 13.59 8.61
N LEU A 53 3.82 13.59 8.88
CA LEU A 53 4.44 14.44 9.88
C LEU A 53 4.26 15.93 9.57
N LEU A 54 4.49 16.33 8.31
CA LEU A 54 4.31 17.71 7.87
C LEU A 54 2.86 18.17 8.02
N ILE A 55 1.90 17.37 7.54
CA ILE A 55 0.46 17.68 7.65
C ILE A 55 0.04 17.73 9.12
N GLY A 56 0.46 16.77 9.94
CA GLY A 56 0.17 16.77 11.37
C GLY A 56 0.71 18.00 12.09
N LEU A 57 1.91 18.46 11.72
CA LEU A 57 2.52 19.67 12.27
C LEU A 57 1.73 20.92 11.86
N VAL A 58 1.30 21.02 10.59
CA VAL A 58 0.43 22.11 10.12
C VAL A 58 -0.90 22.12 10.89
N VAL A 59 -1.56 20.98 11.03
CA VAL A 59 -2.82 20.87 11.78
C VAL A 59 -2.62 21.29 13.24
N GLN A 60 -1.52 20.87 13.87
CA GLN A 60 -1.21 21.24 15.25
C GLN A 60 -1.00 22.76 15.41
N ILE A 61 -0.30 23.40 14.46
CA ILE A 61 -0.12 24.86 14.45
C ILE A 61 -1.46 25.57 14.29
N ILE A 62 -2.31 25.11 13.36
CA ILE A 62 -3.65 25.70 13.14
C ILE A 62 -4.47 25.59 14.42
N SER A 63 -4.46 24.43 15.08
CA SER A 63 -5.18 24.21 16.34
C SER A 63 -4.72 25.12 17.48
N TRP A 64 -3.47 25.61 17.47
CA TRP A 64 -3.00 26.58 18.47
C TRP A 64 -3.42 28.01 18.16
N ILE A 65 -3.65 28.35 16.88
CA ILE A 65 -3.96 29.72 16.44
C ILE A 65 -5.48 29.93 16.34
N ALA A 66 -6.22 28.90 15.95
CA ALA A 66 -7.68 28.89 15.86
C ALA A 66 -8.25 27.97 16.97
N PRO A 67 -8.50 28.50 18.18
CA PRO A 67 -9.13 27.73 19.27
C PRO A 67 -10.58 27.36 18.96
#